data_AF-A0A1A8J2J4-F1
#
_entry.id   AF-A0A1A8J2J4-F1
#
_cell.length_a   1.000
_cell.length_b   1.000
_cell.length_c   1.000
_cell.angle_alpha   90.00
_cell.angle_beta   90.00
_cell.angle_gamma   90.00
#
_symmetry.space_group_name_H-M   'P 1'
#
loop_
_entity.id
_entity.type
_entity.pdbx_description
1 polymer ?
#
loop_
_entity_poly.entity_id
_entity_poly.type
_entity_poly.pdbx_seq_one_letter_code
_entity_poly.pdbx_strand_id
1 'polypeptide(L)'
;KTTGECLCKDNHYRPEGENTCHPCGCYNIGSLSRACDPITGQCLCKGGVIGRQCNRCDNPFAEITPAGCEVVYDGCPKAFDAGIWWPKTKFGLPAARDCPEGSIGTAIRHCSDEKGWLSPELFNCTTATFSHLKKLNEDLHRNSSRMSSEHSKAIVRLLHSVTNNNPHFYGNDVKTAAQLLNYVLKYESQQSGFNLSAMKDAEFNENLVRAGSAILDPDTKEHWDQIQRSEGGTANLLRYFENYANTLAQNVRKTYLKPFTIVTENMILTVDYLDVSNPEKATLPRFQDIQETYPKELASSIHFPVFNLQTHVLKETTPFPLTQTNPPMEEEHTVSDRKRRHLEPAAPLPVAVVIVYKSLGQLLPERYDPDRRSLRLPNRPVINTAIVSATVHSEGPPLPPLLDPPITLEYTLLETEERTKPVCVFWDHTVTSGGVGGWSSKGCEVLNRNNSHISCQCNHMTSFAVL
;
A
#
# COMPACT_ATOMS: atom_id res chain seq x y z
N LYS A 1 30.97 -11.73 -46.03
CA LYS A 1 29.85 -12.07 -45.11
C LYS A 1 28.63 -12.35 -45.99
N THR A 2 28.35 -13.63 -46.27
CA THR A 2 27.39 -14.10 -47.30
C THR A 2 26.17 -14.81 -46.71
N THR A 3 25.97 -14.72 -45.40
CA THR A 3 24.74 -15.14 -44.71
C THR A 3 24.15 -13.89 -44.07
N GLY A 4 22.87 -13.59 -44.33
CA GLY A 4 22.17 -12.39 -43.83
C GLY A 4 21.85 -12.42 -42.34
N GLU A 5 22.66 -13.11 -41.54
CA GLU A 5 22.43 -13.33 -40.12
C GLU A 5 23.02 -12.17 -39.30
N CYS A 6 22.16 -11.46 -38.57
CA CYS A 6 22.57 -10.40 -37.65
C CYS A 6 23.25 -11.00 -36.42
N LEU A 7 24.58 -10.93 -36.40
CA LEU A 7 25.42 -11.26 -35.25
C LEU A 7 25.72 -9.99 -34.43
N CYS A 8 25.77 -10.14 -33.11
CA CYS A 8 26.20 -9.05 -32.23
C CYS A 8 27.67 -8.68 -32.47
N LYS A 9 28.02 -7.43 -32.15
CA LYS A 9 29.39 -6.93 -32.19
C LYS A 9 30.27 -7.72 -31.21
N ASP A 10 31.58 -7.77 -31.45
CA ASP A 10 32.54 -8.39 -30.53
C ASP A 10 32.33 -7.92 -29.08
N ASN A 11 32.51 -8.86 -28.13
CA ASN A 11 32.24 -8.68 -26.70
C ASN A 11 30.77 -8.36 -26.36
N HIS A 12 29.82 -8.80 -27.20
CA HIS A 12 28.40 -8.78 -26.91
C HIS A 12 27.77 -10.15 -27.17
N TYR A 13 26.68 -10.43 -26.47
CA TYR A 13 25.90 -11.65 -26.60
C TYR A 13 24.42 -11.32 -26.77
N ARG A 14 23.65 -12.27 -27.29
CA ARG A 14 22.20 -12.17 -27.46
C ARG A 14 21.55 -13.48 -27.04
N PRO A 15 20.80 -13.49 -25.91
CA PRO A 15 20.01 -14.65 -25.49
C PRO A 15 19.01 -15.10 -26.55
N GLU A 16 18.68 -16.39 -26.56
CA GLU A 16 17.63 -16.92 -27.44
C GLU A 16 16.28 -16.24 -27.11
N GLY A 17 15.66 -15.63 -28.12
CA GLY A 17 14.37 -14.94 -27.99
C GLY A 17 14.45 -13.42 -27.79
N GLU A 18 15.64 -12.86 -27.54
CA GLU A 18 15.84 -11.40 -27.47
C GLU A 18 16.42 -10.83 -28.77
N ASN A 19 16.04 -9.61 -29.12
CA ASN A 19 16.57 -8.89 -30.29
C ASN A 19 17.69 -7.90 -29.94
N THR A 20 18.04 -7.76 -28.65
CA THR A 20 19.01 -6.78 -28.16
C THR A 20 20.35 -7.45 -27.86
N CYS A 21 21.45 -6.81 -28.25
CA CYS A 21 22.79 -7.26 -27.92
C CYS A 21 23.25 -6.66 -26.59
N HIS A 22 23.62 -7.51 -25.64
CA HIS A 22 24.11 -7.10 -24.32
C HIS A 22 25.63 -7.20 -24.23
N PRO A 23 26.31 -6.30 -23.51
CA PRO A 23 27.76 -6.38 -23.34
C PRO A 23 28.17 -7.57 -22.46
N CYS A 24 29.25 -8.28 -22.84
CA CYS A 24 29.76 -9.44 -22.11
C CYS A 24 30.14 -9.09 -20.66
N GLY A 25 30.85 -7.99 -20.45
CA GLY A 25 31.27 -7.52 -19.13
C GLY A 25 32.30 -8.42 -18.42
N CYS A 26 33.12 -9.16 -19.16
CA CYS A 26 34.11 -10.08 -18.57
C CYS A 26 35.15 -9.33 -17.72
N TYR A 27 35.38 -9.80 -16.51
CA TYR A 27 36.35 -9.21 -15.59
C TYR A 27 37.78 -9.56 -16.01
N ASN A 28 38.52 -8.58 -16.53
CA ASN A 28 39.85 -8.76 -17.12
C ASN A 28 40.87 -9.54 -16.26
N ILE A 29 40.76 -9.50 -14.93
CA ILE A 29 41.70 -10.21 -14.05
C ILE A 29 41.29 -11.68 -13.88
N GLY A 30 39.97 -11.94 -13.80
CA GLY A 30 39.40 -13.28 -13.59
C GLY A 30 39.09 -14.05 -14.87
N SER A 31 39.03 -13.40 -16.03
CA SER A 31 38.82 -14.03 -17.34
C SER A 31 40.11 -14.17 -18.14
N LEU A 32 40.13 -15.15 -19.04
CA LEU A 32 41.22 -15.35 -20.02
C LEU A 32 41.08 -14.42 -21.23
N SER A 33 39.86 -14.00 -21.55
CA SER A 33 39.55 -13.09 -22.64
C SER A 33 38.38 -12.15 -22.29
N ARG A 34 38.18 -11.12 -23.12
CA ARG A 34 36.99 -10.24 -23.03
C ARG A 34 35.79 -10.76 -23.81
N ALA A 35 36.00 -11.79 -24.62
CA ALA A 35 34.96 -12.46 -25.39
C ALA A 35 34.15 -13.37 -24.46
N CYS A 36 32.84 -13.42 -24.70
CA CYS A 36 31.94 -14.35 -24.05
C CYS A 36 31.20 -15.18 -25.09
N ASP A 37 30.55 -16.23 -24.62
CA ASP A 37 29.66 -17.04 -25.44
C ASP A 37 28.54 -16.17 -26.06
N PRO A 38 28.28 -16.28 -27.38
CA PRO A 38 27.40 -15.37 -28.09
C PRO A 38 25.92 -15.51 -27.71
N ILE A 39 25.52 -16.60 -27.05
CA ILE A 39 24.12 -16.87 -26.67
C ILE A 39 23.95 -16.70 -25.16
N THR A 40 24.75 -17.40 -24.36
CA THR A 40 24.66 -17.42 -22.89
C THR A 40 25.33 -16.22 -22.22
N GLY A 41 26.26 -15.56 -22.93
CA GLY A 41 27.03 -14.45 -22.37
C GLY A 41 28.07 -14.87 -21.33
N GLN A 42 28.39 -16.17 -21.21
CA GLN A 42 29.37 -16.71 -20.27
C GLN A 42 30.81 -16.38 -20.71
N CYS A 43 31.57 -15.74 -19.83
CA CYS A 43 32.98 -15.45 -20.04
C CYS A 43 33.86 -16.67 -19.74
N LEU A 44 35.01 -16.75 -20.40
CA LEU A 44 36.00 -17.80 -20.17
C LEU A 44 36.82 -17.50 -18.90
N CYS A 45 36.47 -18.14 -17.78
CA CYS A 45 37.07 -17.87 -16.47
C CYS A 45 38.39 -18.63 -16.26
N LYS A 46 39.28 -18.04 -15.45
CA LYS A 46 40.47 -18.72 -14.93
C LYS A 46 40.09 -19.77 -13.88
N GLY A 47 41.00 -20.70 -13.59
CA GLY A 47 40.76 -21.77 -12.62
C GLY A 47 40.34 -21.23 -11.24
N GLY A 48 39.23 -21.75 -10.70
CA GLY A 48 38.67 -21.35 -9.40
C GLY A 48 37.80 -20.08 -9.41
N VAL A 49 37.79 -19.33 -10.52
CA VAL A 49 36.93 -18.16 -10.72
C VAL A 49 35.60 -18.60 -11.33
N ILE A 50 34.49 -18.11 -10.79
CA ILE A 50 33.13 -18.49 -11.19
C ILE A 50 32.28 -17.27 -11.54
N GLY A 51 31.07 -17.52 -12.06
CA GLY A 51 30.11 -16.48 -12.47
C GLY A 51 30.18 -16.11 -13.95
N ARG A 52 29.10 -15.51 -14.47
CA ARG A 52 28.99 -15.14 -15.89
C ARG A 52 30.12 -14.22 -16.34
N GLN A 53 30.50 -13.28 -15.49
CA GLN A 53 31.53 -12.27 -15.75
C GLN A 53 32.91 -12.64 -15.19
N CYS A 54 33.08 -13.83 -14.59
CA CYS A 54 34.31 -14.24 -13.90
C CYS A 54 34.76 -13.26 -12.81
N ASN A 55 33.81 -12.80 -12.00
CA ASN A 55 33.96 -11.72 -11.02
C ASN A 55 33.87 -12.18 -9.55
N ARG A 56 33.77 -13.49 -9.30
CA ARG A 56 33.76 -14.09 -7.95
C ARG A 56 34.57 -15.38 -7.90
N CYS A 57 35.08 -15.73 -6.72
CA CYS A 57 35.68 -17.03 -6.43
C CYS A 57 34.65 -17.96 -5.79
N ASP A 58 34.88 -19.27 -5.86
CA ASP A 58 34.03 -20.25 -5.18
C ASP A 58 34.13 -20.16 -3.65
N ASN A 59 35.32 -19.84 -3.13
CA ASN A 59 35.54 -19.59 -1.71
C ASN A 59 35.14 -18.15 -1.33
N PRO A 60 34.24 -17.93 -0.34
CA PRO A 60 33.83 -16.60 0.13
C PRO A 60 34.97 -15.71 0.65
N PHE A 61 36.07 -16.32 1.08
CA PHE A 61 37.25 -15.62 1.60
C PHE A 61 38.36 -15.46 0.55
N ALA A 62 38.14 -15.85 -0.71
CA ALA A 62 39.14 -15.69 -1.76
C ALA A 62 38.91 -14.46 -2.64
N GLU A 63 40.01 -13.79 -3.02
CA GLU A 63 40.01 -12.71 -4.00
C GLU A 63 40.60 -13.16 -5.33
N ILE A 64 40.20 -12.47 -6.40
CA ILE A 64 40.69 -12.74 -7.75
C ILE A 64 42.01 -11.99 -7.96
N THR A 65 43.09 -12.74 -8.18
CA THR A 65 44.41 -12.25 -8.54
C THR A 65 44.74 -12.62 -9.99
N PRO A 66 45.80 -12.06 -10.61
CA PRO A 66 46.24 -12.49 -11.93
C PRO A 66 46.57 -13.99 -12.03
N ALA A 67 46.96 -14.61 -10.91
CA ALA A 67 47.32 -16.03 -10.81
C ALA A 67 46.12 -16.96 -10.57
N GLY A 68 44.98 -16.45 -10.11
CA GLY A 68 43.78 -17.24 -9.83
C GLY A 68 43.03 -16.71 -8.61
N CYS A 69 42.33 -17.59 -7.90
CA CYS A 69 41.69 -17.25 -6.62
C CYS A 69 42.65 -17.51 -5.46
N GLU A 70 42.94 -16.47 -4.67
CA GLU A 70 43.81 -16.55 -3.50
C GLU A 70 43.03 -16.25 -2.22
N VAL A 71 43.20 -17.08 -1.20
CA VAL A 71 42.48 -16.97 0.08
C VAL A 71 43.04 -15.84 0.92
N VAL A 72 42.15 -14.98 1.41
CA VAL A 72 42.42 -13.88 2.33
C VAL A 72 42.06 -14.31 3.75
N TYR A 73 43.04 -14.31 4.65
CA TYR A 73 42.87 -14.77 6.04
C TYR A 73 42.59 -13.65 7.04
N ASP A 74 42.92 -12.40 6.70
CA ASP A 74 42.90 -11.24 7.62
C ASP A 74 41.68 -10.33 7.44
N GLY A 75 40.69 -10.78 6.67
CA GLY A 75 39.47 -10.02 6.41
C GLY A 75 38.68 -10.57 5.24
N CYS A 76 37.68 -9.80 4.84
CA CYS A 76 36.89 -10.09 3.66
C CYS A 76 37.64 -9.64 2.38
N PRO A 77 37.70 -10.50 1.35
CA PRO A 77 38.42 -10.24 0.11
C PRO A 77 37.80 -9.11 -0.72
N LYS A 78 38.50 -8.63 -1.75
CA LYS A 78 37.85 -7.78 -2.75
C LYS A 78 36.78 -8.58 -3.50
N ALA A 79 35.54 -8.10 -3.49
CA ALA A 79 34.39 -8.80 -4.07
C ALA A 79 33.49 -7.85 -4.88
N PHE A 80 32.84 -8.38 -5.92
CA PHE A 80 31.80 -7.66 -6.67
C PHE A 80 30.43 -8.17 -6.27
N ASP A 81 29.55 -7.27 -5.85
CA ASP A 81 28.18 -7.61 -5.49
C ASP A 81 27.26 -6.39 -5.60
N ALA A 82 26.00 -6.60 -5.97
CA ALA A 82 25.01 -5.54 -6.22
C ALA A 82 25.51 -4.38 -7.12
N GLY A 83 26.31 -4.69 -8.15
CA GLY A 83 26.86 -3.68 -9.05
C GLY A 83 28.05 -2.90 -8.50
N ILE A 84 28.53 -3.21 -7.29
CA ILE A 84 29.58 -2.47 -6.59
C ILE A 84 30.82 -3.35 -6.35
N TRP A 85 32.01 -2.77 -6.56
CA TRP A 85 33.29 -3.36 -6.16
C TRP A 85 33.66 -2.99 -4.72
N TRP A 86 33.48 -3.97 -3.83
CA TRP A 86 33.79 -3.87 -2.41
C TRP A 86 35.31 -4.06 -2.19
N PRO A 87 35.97 -3.13 -1.48
CA PRO A 87 37.40 -3.22 -1.21
C PRO A 87 37.69 -4.29 -0.15
N LYS A 88 38.91 -4.83 -0.14
CA LYS A 88 39.38 -5.72 0.93
C LYS A 88 39.24 -5.01 2.28
N THR A 89 38.57 -5.65 3.24
CA THR A 89 38.17 -5.04 4.52
C THR A 89 38.44 -6.00 5.66
N LYS A 90 39.03 -5.52 6.76
CA LYS A 90 39.28 -6.36 7.94
C LYS A 90 37.97 -6.77 8.62
N PHE A 91 37.99 -7.92 9.30
CA PHE A 91 36.82 -8.43 10.03
C PHE A 91 36.31 -7.41 11.07
N GLY A 92 34.99 -7.35 11.20
CA GLY A 92 34.29 -6.44 12.11
C GLY A 92 34.16 -4.99 11.61
N LEU A 93 34.84 -4.62 10.52
CA LEU A 93 34.74 -3.28 9.94
C LEU A 93 33.73 -3.24 8.78
N PRO A 94 32.95 -2.15 8.65
CA PRO A 94 32.14 -1.91 7.46
C PRO A 94 32.99 -1.32 6.33
N ALA A 95 32.63 -1.65 5.09
CA ALA A 95 33.07 -0.94 3.91
C ALA A 95 31.96 -0.02 3.41
N ALA A 96 32.33 1.18 2.97
CA ALA A 96 31.41 2.13 2.34
C ALA A 96 31.88 2.41 0.90
N ARG A 97 30.93 2.45 -0.02
CA ARG A 97 31.15 2.75 -1.44
C ARG A 97 30.00 3.58 -1.99
N ASP A 98 30.23 4.25 -3.11
CA ASP A 98 29.15 4.91 -3.82
C ASP A 98 28.14 3.88 -4.33
N CYS A 99 26.88 4.28 -4.37
CA CYS A 99 25.78 3.47 -4.89
C CYS A 99 25.99 3.08 -6.38
N PRO A 100 25.34 2.01 -6.86
CA PRO A 100 25.52 1.54 -8.23
C PRO A 100 25.10 2.58 -9.28
N GLU A 101 25.58 2.41 -10.51
CA GLU A 101 25.28 3.31 -11.63
C GLU A 101 23.77 3.52 -11.78
N GLY A 102 23.35 4.79 -11.94
CA GLY A 102 21.94 5.18 -11.99
C GLY A 102 21.32 5.51 -10.63
N SER A 103 22.06 5.36 -9.53
CA SER A 103 21.65 5.75 -8.19
C SER A 103 22.70 6.62 -7.49
N ILE A 104 22.28 7.36 -6.46
CA ILE A 104 23.09 8.33 -5.73
C ILE A 104 22.96 8.03 -4.24
N GLY A 105 24.08 8.07 -3.52
CA GLY A 105 24.15 7.80 -2.10
C GLY A 105 25.36 6.97 -1.73
N THR A 106 25.34 6.38 -0.54
CA THR A 106 26.42 5.54 -0.04
C THR A 106 25.87 4.17 0.33
N ALA A 107 26.39 3.13 -0.30
CA ALA A 107 26.14 1.74 0.04
C ALA A 107 27.12 1.27 1.11
N ILE A 108 26.66 0.46 2.05
CA ILE A 108 27.48 -0.07 3.15
C ILE A 108 27.44 -1.60 3.09
N ARG A 109 28.55 -2.25 3.43
CA ARG A 109 28.61 -3.70 3.56
C ARG A 109 29.43 -4.08 4.77
N HIS A 110 28.93 -5.03 5.54
CA HIS A 110 29.57 -5.49 6.76
C HIS A 110 30.41 -6.75 6.50
N CYS A 111 31.63 -6.76 7.04
CA CYS A 111 32.54 -7.90 6.99
C CYS A 111 32.51 -8.66 8.32
N SER A 112 32.01 -9.90 8.30
CA SER A 112 31.98 -10.83 9.43
C SER A 112 33.16 -11.79 9.37
N ASP A 113 33.69 -12.16 10.53
CA ASP A 113 34.70 -13.20 10.73
C ASP A 113 34.18 -14.62 10.44
N GLU A 114 32.94 -14.92 10.77
CA GLU A 114 32.35 -16.26 10.55
C GLU A 114 31.84 -16.45 9.12
N LYS A 115 31.10 -15.48 8.59
CA LYS A 115 30.38 -15.60 7.31
C LYS A 115 31.08 -14.90 6.15
N GLY A 116 32.15 -14.15 6.42
CA GLY A 116 32.76 -13.26 5.44
C GLY A 116 31.85 -12.06 5.14
N TRP A 117 31.73 -11.71 3.87
CA TRP A 117 30.88 -10.60 3.45
C TRP A 117 29.39 -10.88 3.67
N LEU A 118 28.72 -10.02 4.44
CA LEU A 118 27.25 -10.02 4.54
C LEU A 118 26.62 -9.36 3.30
N SER A 119 25.30 -9.51 3.13
CA SER A 119 24.58 -8.85 2.05
C SER A 119 24.77 -7.32 2.10
N PRO A 120 24.98 -6.65 0.95
CA PRO A 120 25.18 -5.21 0.90
C PRO A 120 23.90 -4.47 1.29
N GLU A 121 24.06 -3.44 2.13
CA GLU A 121 23.00 -2.55 2.55
C GLU A 121 22.88 -1.38 1.56
N LEU A 122 21.84 -1.44 0.72
CA LEU A 122 21.55 -0.44 -0.31
C LEU A 122 20.44 0.52 0.12
N PHE A 123 20.00 0.48 1.38
CA PHE A 123 18.89 1.29 1.86
C PHE A 123 19.13 2.79 1.66
N ASN A 124 20.37 3.25 1.78
CA ASN A 124 20.75 4.66 1.61
C ASN A 124 20.93 5.09 0.14
N CYS A 125 20.77 4.17 -0.81
CA CYS A 125 20.80 4.48 -2.23
C CYS A 125 19.46 5.08 -2.68
N THR A 126 19.52 6.11 -3.52
CA THR A 126 18.35 6.77 -4.10
C THR A 126 18.48 6.70 -5.62
N THR A 127 17.45 6.26 -6.32
CA THR A 127 17.45 6.25 -7.79
C THR A 127 17.59 7.68 -8.32
N ALA A 128 18.36 7.91 -9.39
CA ALA A 128 18.62 9.27 -9.88
C ALA A 128 17.35 10.06 -10.24
N THR A 129 16.29 9.37 -10.70
CA THR A 129 14.97 9.95 -10.99
C THR A 129 14.23 10.44 -9.74
N PHE A 130 14.51 9.86 -8.56
CA PHE A 130 13.99 10.29 -7.26
C PHE A 130 14.72 11.50 -6.66
N SER A 131 15.82 11.97 -7.25
CA SER A 131 16.60 13.10 -6.72
C SER A 131 15.77 14.37 -6.48
N HIS A 132 14.85 14.68 -7.40
CA HIS A 132 13.97 15.85 -7.25
C HIS A 132 12.94 15.66 -6.12
N LEU A 133 12.35 14.46 -6.02
CA LEU A 133 11.43 14.11 -4.92
C LEU A 133 12.14 14.16 -3.56
N LYS A 134 13.37 13.69 -3.49
CA LYS A 134 14.20 13.75 -2.27
C LYS A 134 14.40 15.20 -1.82
N LYS A 135 14.73 16.11 -2.73
CA LYS A 135 14.89 17.54 -2.42
C LYS A 135 13.58 18.15 -1.89
N LEU A 136 12.46 17.88 -2.57
CA LEU A 136 11.14 18.34 -2.14
C LEU A 136 10.78 17.81 -0.74
N ASN A 137 11.11 16.56 -0.45
CA ASN A 137 10.89 15.95 0.84
C ASN A 137 11.74 16.61 1.94
N GLU A 138 13.01 16.90 1.67
CA GLU A 138 13.90 17.60 2.61
C GLU A 138 13.40 19.03 2.91
N ASP A 139 12.91 19.75 1.91
CA ASP A 139 12.35 21.10 2.07
C ASP A 139 11.08 21.08 2.94
N LEU A 140 10.17 20.14 2.67
CA LEU A 140 8.97 19.93 3.49
C LEU A 140 9.32 19.50 4.92
N HIS A 141 10.31 18.63 5.10
CA HIS A 141 10.74 18.15 6.40
C HIS A 141 11.34 19.27 7.27
N ARG A 142 12.10 20.19 6.65
CA ARG A 142 12.63 21.38 7.32
C ARG A 142 11.57 22.46 7.57
N ASN A 143 10.32 22.22 7.18
CA ASN A 143 9.23 23.20 7.18
C ASN A 143 9.58 24.50 6.42
N SER A 144 10.53 24.44 5.46
CA SER A 144 10.94 25.62 4.70
C SER A 144 9.87 26.05 3.70
N SER A 145 9.14 25.07 3.14
CA SER A 145 7.98 25.26 2.26
C SER A 145 6.69 24.82 2.96
N ARG A 146 5.68 25.71 3.01
CA ARG A 146 4.33 25.33 3.47
C ARG A 146 3.64 24.52 2.37
N MET A 147 2.96 23.45 2.76
CA MET A 147 2.16 22.64 1.83
C MET A 147 1.02 23.48 1.23
N SER A 148 0.84 23.40 -0.09
CA SER A 148 -0.25 24.02 -0.84
C SER A 148 -0.85 23.03 -1.83
N SER A 149 -1.99 23.39 -2.43
CA SER A 149 -2.65 22.58 -3.46
C SER A 149 -1.77 22.37 -4.70
N GLU A 150 -0.95 23.35 -5.07
CA GLU A 150 -0.01 23.28 -6.19
C GLU A 150 1.12 22.28 -5.88
N HIS A 151 1.68 22.35 -4.66
CA HIS A 151 2.69 21.40 -4.21
C HIS A 151 2.12 19.97 -4.15
N SER A 152 0.92 19.81 -3.59
CA SER A 152 0.20 18.53 -3.51
C SER A 152 0.07 17.87 -4.89
N LYS A 153 -0.44 18.62 -5.89
CA LYS A 153 -0.55 18.15 -7.27
C LYS A 153 0.81 17.82 -7.90
N ALA A 154 1.80 18.69 -7.72
CA ALA A 154 3.13 18.50 -8.29
C ALA A 154 3.82 17.24 -7.74
N ILE A 155 3.72 17.01 -6.43
CA ILE A 155 4.27 15.83 -5.76
C ILE A 155 3.61 14.57 -6.29
N VAL A 156 2.28 14.51 -6.34
CA VAL A 156 1.54 13.32 -6.78
C VAL A 156 1.83 12.98 -8.25
N ARG A 157 1.86 13.97 -9.14
CA ARG A 157 2.20 13.76 -10.56
C ARG A 157 3.63 13.24 -10.74
N LEU A 158 4.58 13.82 -9.99
CA LEU A 158 5.97 13.39 -10.05
C LEU A 158 6.16 11.98 -9.45
N LEU A 159 5.50 11.68 -8.33
CA LEU A 159 5.51 10.35 -7.73
C LEU A 159 4.97 9.31 -8.70
N HIS A 160 3.82 9.56 -9.33
CA HIS A 160 3.27 8.65 -10.32
C HIS A 160 4.23 8.45 -11.50
N SER A 161 4.77 9.53 -12.07
CA SER A 161 5.72 9.44 -13.20
C SER A 161 6.97 8.64 -12.86
N VAL A 162 7.52 8.81 -11.67
CA VAL A 162 8.74 8.12 -11.23
C VAL A 162 8.44 6.67 -10.85
N THR A 163 7.31 6.39 -10.20
CA THR A 163 6.93 5.02 -9.82
C THR A 163 6.54 4.15 -11.02
N ASN A 164 5.94 4.74 -12.06
CA ASN A 164 5.56 4.00 -13.26
C ASN A 164 6.77 3.61 -14.14
N ASN A 165 7.85 4.38 -14.11
CA ASN A 165 9.02 4.17 -14.96
C ASN A 165 10.08 3.24 -14.35
N ASN A 166 10.03 2.99 -13.04
CA ASN A 166 11.05 2.20 -12.34
C ASN A 166 10.44 0.87 -11.84
N PRO A 167 10.95 -0.29 -12.30
CA PRO A 167 10.46 -1.59 -11.84
C PRO A 167 11.01 -2.00 -10.47
N HIS A 168 12.12 -1.40 -10.01
CA HIS A 168 12.74 -1.72 -8.73
C HIS A 168 13.01 -0.44 -7.95
N PHE A 169 12.77 -0.48 -6.65
CA PHE A 169 12.97 0.64 -5.73
C PHE A 169 14.04 0.31 -4.71
N TYR A 170 14.89 1.28 -4.38
CA TYR A 170 15.73 1.19 -3.19
C TYR A 170 14.94 1.60 -1.94
N GLY A 171 15.45 1.24 -0.77
CA GLY A 171 14.81 1.55 0.50
C GLY A 171 14.55 3.05 0.73
N ASN A 172 15.50 3.93 0.36
CA ASN A 172 15.30 5.37 0.47
C ASN A 172 14.28 5.91 -0.54
N ASP A 173 14.09 5.26 -1.70
CA ASP A 173 13.08 5.65 -2.69
C ASP A 173 11.67 5.38 -2.12
N VAL A 174 11.44 4.18 -1.58
CA VAL A 174 10.18 3.81 -0.91
C VAL A 174 9.92 4.73 0.28
N LYS A 175 10.96 4.98 1.10
CA LYS A 175 10.87 5.89 2.24
C LYS A 175 10.46 7.31 1.82
N THR A 176 11.13 7.87 0.81
CA THR A 176 10.85 9.22 0.32
C THR A 176 9.43 9.32 -0.26
N ALA A 177 9.02 8.33 -1.05
CA ALA A 177 7.68 8.26 -1.62
C ALA A 177 6.60 8.19 -0.52
N ALA A 178 6.79 7.32 0.48
CA ALA A 178 5.88 7.17 1.60
C ALA A 178 5.74 8.47 2.41
N GLN A 179 6.85 9.16 2.70
CA GLN A 179 6.83 10.42 3.44
C GLN A 179 6.09 11.53 2.67
N LEU A 180 6.37 11.67 1.37
CA LEU A 180 5.68 12.63 0.50
C LEU A 180 4.18 12.33 0.40
N LEU A 181 3.79 11.06 0.22
CA LEU A 181 2.38 10.66 0.24
C LEU A 181 1.71 10.98 1.57
N ASN A 182 2.38 10.74 2.70
CA ASN A 182 1.86 11.09 4.01
C ASN A 182 1.63 12.59 4.15
N TYR A 183 2.56 13.44 3.67
CA TYR A 183 2.38 14.89 3.68
C TYR A 183 1.20 15.33 2.80
N VAL A 184 1.06 14.75 1.60
CA VAL A 184 -0.05 15.04 0.68
C VAL A 184 -1.38 14.62 1.29
N LEU A 185 -1.52 13.36 1.71
CA LEU A 185 -2.75 12.82 2.27
C LEU A 185 -3.18 13.59 3.54
N LYS A 186 -2.22 13.93 4.40
CA LYS A 186 -2.49 14.76 5.59
C LYS A 186 -3.02 16.14 5.21
N TYR A 187 -2.42 16.79 4.21
CA TYR A 187 -2.88 18.11 3.75
C TYR A 187 -4.26 18.03 3.09
N GLU A 188 -4.48 17.06 2.19
CA GLU A 188 -5.77 16.89 1.51
C GLU A 188 -6.89 16.48 2.47
N SER A 189 -6.61 15.70 3.51
CA SER A 189 -7.61 15.34 4.53
C SER A 189 -8.16 16.55 5.30
N GLN A 190 -7.41 17.66 5.33
CA GLN A 190 -7.81 18.91 6.00
C GLN A 190 -8.57 19.86 5.06
N GLN A 191 -8.62 19.57 3.75
CA GLN A 191 -9.31 20.42 2.78
C GLN A 191 -10.80 20.07 2.70
N SER A 192 -11.60 21.03 2.24
CA SER A 192 -13.04 20.85 2.03
C SER A 192 -13.55 21.64 0.84
N GLY A 193 -14.60 21.15 0.20
CA GLY A 193 -15.24 21.77 -0.96
C GLY A 193 -14.28 21.93 -2.14
N PHE A 194 -14.32 23.08 -2.80
CA PHE A 194 -13.52 23.38 -3.99
C PHE A 194 -12.01 23.56 -3.75
N ASN A 195 -11.57 23.52 -2.48
CA ASN A 195 -10.15 23.59 -2.14
C ASN A 195 -9.42 22.26 -2.34
N LEU A 196 -10.14 21.15 -2.49
CA LEU A 196 -9.56 19.84 -2.79
C LEU A 196 -8.74 19.89 -4.08
N SER A 197 -7.54 19.32 -4.05
CA SER A 197 -6.69 19.30 -5.23
C SER A 197 -7.30 18.49 -6.37
N ALA A 198 -8.12 17.47 -6.05
CA ALA A 198 -8.92 16.70 -6.99
C ALA A 198 -9.94 17.56 -7.79
N MET A 199 -10.30 18.76 -7.32
CA MET A 199 -11.20 19.65 -8.08
C MET A 199 -10.45 20.42 -9.16
N LYS A 200 -9.15 20.60 -8.97
CA LYS A 200 -8.29 21.37 -9.87
C LYS A 200 -7.54 20.47 -10.85
N ASP A 201 -7.54 19.18 -10.63
CA ASP A 201 -6.82 18.18 -11.41
C ASP A 201 -7.57 16.85 -11.40
N ALA A 202 -8.11 16.46 -12.56
CA ALA A 202 -8.95 15.27 -12.70
C ALA A 202 -8.17 13.98 -12.44
N GLU A 203 -6.88 13.95 -12.77
CA GLU A 203 -6.00 12.79 -12.61
C GLU A 203 -5.40 12.70 -11.20
N PHE A 204 -5.71 13.63 -10.29
CA PHE A 204 -5.07 13.69 -8.97
C PHE A 204 -5.28 12.40 -8.17
N ASN A 205 -6.53 11.94 -8.07
CA ASN A 205 -6.89 10.73 -7.32
C ASN A 205 -6.25 9.49 -7.94
N GLU A 206 -6.24 9.42 -9.27
CA GLU A 206 -5.63 8.31 -10.01
C GLU A 206 -4.13 8.24 -9.79
N ASN A 207 -3.43 9.37 -9.97
CA ASN A 207 -1.99 9.46 -9.74
C ASN A 207 -1.62 9.13 -8.28
N LEU A 208 -2.44 9.56 -7.31
CA LEU A 208 -2.25 9.28 -5.88
C LEU A 208 -2.37 7.78 -5.59
N VAL A 209 -3.42 7.13 -6.12
CA VAL A 209 -3.69 5.70 -5.95
C VAL A 209 -2.63 4.85 -6.66
N ARG A 210 -2.23 5.22 -7.89
CA ARG A 210 -1.15 4.52 -8.63
C ARG A 210 0.19 4.61 -7.92
N ALA A 211 0.57 5.79 -7.41
CA ALA A 211 1.79 5.95 -6.62
C ALA A 211 1.73 5.14 -5.32
N GLY A 212 0.58 5.11 -4.63
CA GLY A 212 0.35 4.27 -3.46
C GLY A 212 0.45 2.78 -3.77
N SER A 213 -0.12 2.32 -4.88
CA SER A 213 -0.06 0.92 -5.33
C SER A 213 1.38 0.47 -5.60
N ALA A 214 2.21 1.32 -6.20
CA ALA A 214 3.59 0.98 -6.53
C ALA A 214 4.47 0.79 -5.28
N ILE A 215 4.29 1.62 -4.24
CA ILE A 215 5.05 1.48 -2.99
C ILE A 215 4.51 0.40 -2.06
N LEU A 216 3.29 -0.06 -2.28
CA LEU A 216 2.68 -1.17 -1.55
C LEU A 216 2.93 -2.50 -2.26
N ASP A 217 3.83 -2.57 -3.22
CA ASP A 217 4.14 -3.85 -3.88
C ASP A 217 4.75 -4.87 -2.91
N PRO A 218 4.39 -6.17 -2.96
CA PRO A 218 5.02 -7.22 -2.15
C PRO A 218 6.56 -7.23 -2.19
N ASP A 219 7.17 -6.86 -3.31
CA ASP A 219 8.63 -6.82 -3.48
C ASP A 219 9.29 -5.75 -2.58
N THR A 220 8.51 -4.77 -2.10
CA THR A 220 9.00 -3.72 -1.20
C THR A 220 8.99 -4.12 0.27
N LYS A 221 8.57 -5.35 0.62
CA LYS A 221 8.42 -5.82 2.01
C LYS A 221 9.66 -5.62 2.86
N GLU A 222 10.83 -6.03 2.38
CA GLU A 222 12.08 -5.91 3.15
C GLU A 222 12.43 -4.44 3.46
N HIS A 223 12.14 -3.53 2.51
CA HIS A 223 12.33 -2.09 2.70
C HIS A 223 11.39 -1.54 3.77
N TRP A 224 10.13 -1.97 3.77
CA TRP A 224 9.15 -1.59 4.80
C TRP A 224 9.51 -2.13 6.18
N ASP A 225 10.00 -3.37 6.27
CA ASP A 225 10.46 -3.97 7.52
C ASP A 225 11.59 -3.14 8.17
N GLN A 226 12.42 -2.46 7.37
CA GLN A 226 13.42 -1.51 7.87
C GLN A 226 12.83 -0.13 8.22
N ILE A 227 11.95 0.43 7.38
CA ILE A 227 11.30 1.73 7.61
C ILE A 227 10.50 1.70 8.93
N GLN A 228 9.74 0.64 9.16
CA GLN A 228 8.87 0.44 10.33
C GLN A 228 9.61 0.39 11.67
N ARG A 229 10.93 0.14 11.67
CA ARG A 229 11.76 0.20 12.89
C ARG A 229 12.06 1.65 13.31
N SER A 230 12.08 2.57 12.34
CA SER A 230 12.45 3.97 12.55
C SER A 230 11.27 4.93 12.54
N GLU A 231 10.22 4.63 11.76
CA GLU A 231 9.08 5.50 11.50
C GLU A 231 7.77 4.72 11.58
N GLY A 232 6.63 5.41 11.59
CA GLY A 232 5.31 4.76 11.68
C GLY A 232 4.87 3.95 10.45
N GLY A 233 5.72 3.84 9.43
CA GLY A 233 5.61 2.88 8.33
C GLY A 233 4.27 2.84 7.59
N THR A 234 3.86 1.63 7.20
CA THR A 234 2.64 1.35 6.44
C THR A 234 1.36 1.61 7.25
N ALA A 235 1.41 1.44 8.57
CA ALA A 235 0.27 1.74 9.45
C ALA A 235 -0.13 3.23 9.42
N ASN A 236 0.85 4.14 9.37
CA ASN A 236 0.58 5.56 9.18
C ASN A 236 -0.04 5.84 7.81
N LEU A 237 0.48 5.21 6.76
CA LEU A 237 -0.03 5.38 5.40
C LEU A 237 -1.50 4.93 5.31
N LEU A 238 -1.82 3.78 5.90
CA LEU A 238 -3.20 3.29 6.03
C LEU A 238 -4.11 4.33 6.72
N ARG A 239 -3.68 4.87 7.87
CA ARG A 239 -4.44 5.90 8.59
C ARG A 239 -4.68 7.15 7.74
N TYR A 240 -3.69 7.58 6.96
CA TYR A 240 -3.82 8.76 6.12
C TYR A 240 -4.73 8.53 4.91
N PHE A 241 -4.72 7.32 4.33
CA PHE A 241 -5.70 6.93 3.31
C PHE A 241 -7.12 6.86 3.88
N GLU A 242 -7.32 6.32 5.08
CA GLU A 242 -8.62 6.31 5.76
C GLU A 242 -9.17 7.74 5.99
N ASN A 243 -8.31 8.64 6.49
CA ASN A 243 -8.69 10.04 6.70
C ASN A 243 -9.02 10.73 5.37
N TYR A 244 -8.24 10.46 4.32
CA TYR A 244 -8.50 11.00 3.00
C TYR A 244 -9.80 10.45 2.38
N ALA A 245 -10.09 9.15 2.57
CA ALA A 245 -11.34 8.52 2.14
C ALA A 245 -12.55 9.17 2.81
N ASN A 246 -12.47 9.45 4.11
CA ASN A 246 -13.51 10.17 4.83
C ASN A 246 -13.71 11.60 4.26
N THR A 247 -12.62 12.31 3.97
CA THR A 247 -12.69 13.64 3.35
C THR A 247 -13.28 13.59 1.93
N LEU A 248 -12.97 12.56 1.13
CA LEU A 248 -13.62 12.35 -0.16
C LEU A 248 -15.13 12.13 0.01
N ALA A 249 -15.54 11.21 0.89
CA ALA A 249 -16.94 10.90 1.15
C ALA A 249 -17.76 12.16 1.53
N GLN A 250 -17.16 13.05 2.34
CA GLN A 250 -17.79 14.31 2.77
C GLN A 250 -17.93 15.38 1.68
N ASN A 251 -17.10 15.30 0.64
CA ASN A 251 -16.99 16.37 -0.36
C ASN A 251 -17.54 16.00 -1.73
N VAL A 252 -17.79 14.72 -2.03
CA VAL A 252 -18.37 14.30 -3.32
C VAL A 252 -19.64 15.07 -3.65
N ARG A 253 -20.56 15.23 -2.69
CA ARG A 253 -21.80 16.00 -2.89
C ARG A 253 -21.64 17.51 -2.88
N LYS A 254 -20.62 18.01 -2.17
CA LYS A 254 -20.35 19.44 -2.05
C LYS A 254 -19.62 19.99 -3.28
N THR A 255 -19.22 19.12 -4.21
CA THR A 255 -18.36 19.43 -5.34
C THR A 255 -18.88 18.78 -6.62
N TYR A 256 -18.14 18.95 -7.72
CA TYR A 256 -18.48 18.34 -9.02
C TYR A 256 -17.88 16.94 -9.21
N LEU A 257 -17.39 16.30 -8.15
CA LEU A 257 -16.89 14.93 -8.22
C LEU A 257 -18.03 13.99 -8.58
N LYS A 258 -17.82 13.24 -9.66
CA LYS A 258 -18.65 12.07 -9.97
C LYS A 258 -18.07 10.85 -9.26
N PRO A 259 -18.90 9.88 -8.86
CA PRO A 259 -18.44 8.55 -8.48
C PRO A 259 -17.43 7.96 -9.47
N PHE A 260 -16.41 7.29 -8.96
CA PHE A 260 -15.36 6.68 -9.78
C PHE A 260 -14.77 5.45 -9.08
N THR A 261 -14.17 4.56 -9.86
CA THR A 261 -13.37 3.44 -9.37
C THR A 261 -12.01 3.48 -10.05
N ILE A 262 -10.94 3.41 -9.27
CA ILE A 262 -9.56 3.32 -9.75
C ILE A 262 -9.05 1.91 -9.43
N VAL A 263 -8.57 1.20 -10.45
CA VAL A 263 -8.01 -0.14 -10.33
C VAL A 263 -6.51 -0.08 -10.62
N THR A 264 -5.73 -0.74 -9.78
CA THR A 264 -4.28 -0.88 -9.91
C THR A 264 -3.85 -2.29 -9.51
N GLU A 265 -2.58 -2.62 -9.68
CA GLU A 265 -2.04 -3.96 -9.37
C GLU A 265 -2.16 -4.34 -7.89
N ASN A 266 -2.03 -3.37 -6.96
CA ASN A 266 -2.01 -3.64 -5.52
C ASN A 266 -3.15 -2.96 -4.75
N MET A 267 -3.98 -2.14 -5.41
CA MET A 267 -5.04 -1.37 -4.74
C MET A 267 -6.27 -1.11 -5.64
N ILE A 268 -7.48 -1.15 -5.06
CA ILE A 268 -8.71 -0.63 -5.68
C ILE A 268 -9.28 0.45 -4.79
N LEU A 269 -9.66 1.59 -5.36
CA LEU A 269 -10.36 2.66 -4.64
C LEU A 269 -11.67 2.97 -5.36
N THR A 270 -12.80 2.78 -4.67
CA THR A 270 -14.15 3.03 -5.18
C THR A 270 -14.83 4.12 -4.35
N VAL A 271 -15.39 5.11 -5.03
CA VAL A 271 -16.21 6.18 -4.45
C VAL A 271 -17.57 6.15 -5.13
N ASP A 272 -18.65 5.94 -4.38
CA ASP A 272 -19.99 5.95 -4.97
C ASP A 272 -21.13 6.27 -3.99
N TYR A 273 -22.29 6.57 -4.54
CA TYR A 273 -23.55 6.66 -3.81
C TYR A 273 -24.01 5.27 -3.41
N LEU A 274 -24.34 5.15 -2.13
CA LEU A 274 -24.78 3.91 -1.52
C LEU A 274 -26.31 3.86 -1.48
N ASP A 275 -26.90 2.98 -2.27
CA ASP A 275 -28.34 2.68 -2.25
C ASP A 275 -28.58 1.33 -1.57
N VAL A 276 -28.80 1.36 -0.26
CA VAL A 276 -29.06 0.19 0.58
C VAL A 276 -30.40 -0.50 0.27
N SER A 277 -31.26 0.11 -0.55
CA SER A 277 -32.54 -0.48 -0.97
C SER A 277 -32.35 -1.58 -2.02
N ASN A 278 -31.24 -1.53 -2.77
CA ASN A 278 -30.89 -2.52 -3.77
C ASN A 278 -29.63 -3.28 -3.34
N PRO A 279 -29.69 -4.61 -3.14
CA PRO A 279 -28.54 -5.42 -2.71
C PRO A 279 -27.28 -5.28 -3.58
N GLU A 280 -27.45 -5.11 -4.90
CA GLU A 280 -26.32 -4.94 -5.83
C GLU A 280 -25.64 -3.57 -5.67
N LYS A 281 -26.41 -2.54 -5.34
CA LYS A 281 -25.90 -1.19 -5.09
C LYS A 281 -25.44 -0.97 -3.65
N ALA A 282 -25.79 -1.89 -2.77
CA ALA A 282 -25.33 -1.95 -1.39
C ALA A 282 -23.96 -2.65 -1.25
N THR A 283 -23.41 -3.20 -2.34
CA THR A 283 -22.15 -3.95 -2.32
C THR A 283 -21.07 -3.23 -3.13
N LEU A 284 -19.89 -3.03 -2.53
CA LEU A 284 -18.74 -2.32 -3.14
C LEU A 284 -17.43 -3.11 -2.95
N PRO A 285 -16.45 -3.03 -3.87
CA PRO A 285 -16.56 -2.51 -5.23
C PRO A 285 -17.57 -3.30 -6.08
N ARG A 286 -18.20 -2.65 -7.07
CA ARG A 286 -19.06 -3.34 -8.03
C ARG A 286 -18.22 -3.91 -9.16
N PHE A 287 -17.73 -5.13 -8.96
CA PHE A 287 -16.86 -5.82 -9.92
C PHE A 287 -17.49 -6.01 -11.31
N GLN A 288 -18.82 -5.98 -11.43
CA GLN A 288 -19.53 -6.04 -12.71
C GLN A 288 -19.33 -4.79 -13.58
N ASP A 289 -19.09 -3.63 -12.96
CA ASP A 289 -18.87 -2.35 -13.65
C ASP A 289 -17.40 -2.16 -14.06
N ILE A 290 -16.49 -2.98 -13.54
CA ILE A 290 -15.05 -2.88 -13.78
C ILE A 290 -14.71 -3.59 -15.10
N GLN A 291 -14.31 -2.82 -16.11
CA GLN A 291 -13.89 -3.35 -17.42
C GLN A 291 -12.42 -3.76 -17.45
N GLU A 292 -11.61 -3.21 -16.55
CA GLU A 292 -10.17 -3.47 -16.47
C GLU A 292 -9.88 -4.84 -15.84
N THR A 293 -8.77 -5.47 -16.24
CA THR A 293 -8.30 -6.70 -15.61
C THR A 293 -7.72 -6.40 -14.24
N TYR A 294 -8.17 -7.12 -13.22
CA TYR A 294 -7.64 -7.00 -11.86
C TYR A 294 -7.14 -8.36 -11.33
N PRO A 295 -6.10 -8.35 -10.48
CA PRO A 295 -5.65 -9.54 -9.75
C PRO A 295 -6.77 -10.15 -8.89
N LYS A 296 -6.83 -11.50 -8.84
CA LYS A 296 -7.88 -12.23 -8.10
C LYS A 296 -7.85 -11.93 -6.61
N GLU A 297 -6.69 -11.58 -6.07
CA GLU A 297 -6.50 -11.24 -4.66
C GLU A 297 -7.28 -9.98 -4.26
N LEU A 298 -7.59 -9.09 -5.20
CA LEU A 298 -8.38 -7.89 -4.97
C LEU A 298 -9.90 -8.12 -5.04
N ALA A 299 -10.34 -9.35 -5.33
CA ALA A 299 -11.76 -9.72 -5.37
C ALA A 299 -12.37 -9.91 -3.97
N SER A 300 -12.28 -8.87 -3.14
CA SER A 300 -12.95 -8.78 -1.84
C SER A 300 -13.94 -7.62 -1.85
N SER A 301 -15.11 -7.82 -1.25
CA SER A 301 -16.21 -6.86 -1.26
C SER A 301 -16.75 -6.60 0.15
N ILE A 302 -17.48 -5.50 0.28
CA ILE A 302 -18.24 -5.14 1.48
C ILE A 302 -19.69 -4.88 1.09
N HIS A 303 -20.59 -5.48 1.87
CA HIS A 303 -22.03 -5.30 1.79
C HIS A 303 -22.51 -4.44 2.97
N PHE A 304 -23.17 -3.32 2.65
CA PHE A 304 -23.72 -2.40 3.63
C PHE A 304 -25.19 -2.69 3.90
N PRO A 305 -25.60 -2.83 5.17
CA PRO A 305 -26.99 -3.07 5.50
C PRO A 305 -27.79 -1.77 5.50
N VAL A 306 -29.11 -1.87 5.64
CA VAL A 306 -29.98 -0.71 5.86
C VAL A 306 -29.69 -0.11 7.24
N PHE A 307 -29.20 1.13 7.27
CA PHE A 307 -28.87 1.82 8.52
C PHE A 307 -30.13 2.30 9.26
N ASN A 308 -30.25 1.94 10.54
CA ASN A 308 -31.29 2.45 11.43
C ASN A 308 -30.95 3.88 11.89
N LEU A 309 -31.30 4.89 11.11
CA LEU A 309 -31.06 6.31 11.45
C LEU A 309 -32.10 6.90 12.44
N GLN A 310 -32.82 6.06 13.20
CA GLN A 310 -33.83 6.54 14.15
C GLN A 310 -33.16 7.19 15.37
N THR A 311 -33.31 8.51 15.41
CA THR A 311 -33.12 9.43 16.52
C THR A 311 -33.23 8.83 17.92
N HIS A 312 -32.12 8.76 18.65
CA HIS A 312 -32.12 8.91 20.10
C HIS A 312 -32.48 10.36 20.47
N VAL A 313 -33.72 10.77 20.19
CA VAL A 313 -34.33 11.87 20.95
C VAL A 313 -34.73 11.25 22.28
N LEU A 314 -34.11 11.72 23.37
CA LEU A 314 -34.49 11.39 24.75
C LEU A 314 -36.02 11.42 24.86
N LYS A 315 -36.66 10.25 25.00
CA LYS A 315 -38.03 10.15 25.50
C LYS A 315 -37.97 10.40 27.01
N GLU A 316 -37.87 11.66 27.41
CA GLU A 316 -38.41 12.09 28.69
C GLU A 316 -39.81 12.62 28.45
N THR A 317 -40.80 11.74 28.58
CA THR A 317 -42.20 12.14 28.79
C THR A 317 -42.73 11.29 29.92
N THR A 318 -42.68 11.86 31.12
CA THR A 318 -43.45 11.42 32.28
C THR A 318 -44.94 11.49 31.96
N PRO A 319 -45.74 10.44 32.24
CA PRO A 319 -47.18 10.48 32.03
C PRO A 319 -47.87 11.09 33.27
N PHE A 320 -48.44 12.28 33.12
CA PHE A 320 -49.49 12.75 34.04
C PHE A 320 -50.86 12.25 33.55
N PRO A 321 -51.76 11.76 34.43
CA PRO A 321 -53.04 11.21 34.02
C PRO A 321 -54.08 12.28 33.69
N LEU A 322 -54.93 11.96 32.72
CA LEU A 322 -56.09 12.71 32.26
C LEU A 322 -57.16 12.86 33.35
N THR A 323 -57.73 14.06 33.47
CA THR A 323 -59.07 14.27 34.04
C THR A 323 -59.95 15.00 33.04
N GLN A 324 -61.12 14.42 32.81
CA GLN A 324 -62.19 14.84 31.92
C GLN A 324 -62.91 16.07 32.46
N THR A 325 -63.19 17.07 31.62
CA THR A 325 -64.45 17.84 31.66
C THR A 325 -64.66 18.57 30.32
N ASN A 326 -65.85 18.40 29.73
CA ASN A 326 -66.39 19.14 28.57
C ASN A 326 -67.66 19.89 29.05
N PRO A 327 -68.26 20.83 28.28
CA PRO A 327 -67.78 22.13 27.76
C PRO A 327 -68.82 23.25 28.13
N PRO A 328 -68.88 24.46 27.51
CA PRO A 328 -69.49 24.59 26.18
C PRO A 328 -68.94 25.72 25.26
N MET A 329 -69.18 25.50 23.95
CA MET A 329 -69.41 26.43 22.83
C MET A 329 -68.67 27.78 22.75
N GLU A 330 -67.93 27.97 21.66
CA GLU A 330 -68.10 29.13 20.78
C GLU A 330 -67.65 28.78 19.34
N GLU A 331 -68.46 29.19 18.36
CA GLU A 331 -68.25 29.05 16.93
C GLU A 331 -67.18 30.02 16.46
N GLU A 332 -66.22 29.58 15.63
CA GLU A 332 -65.59 30.49 14.67
C GLU A 332 -65.01 29.76 13.45
N HIS A 333 -65.41 30.27 12.29
CA HIS A 333 -65.02 29.83 10.96
C HIS A 333 -63.51 29.89 10.73
N THR A 334 -62.88 28.82 10.24
CA THR A 334 -61.68 28.95 9.39
C THR A 334 -61.58 27.84 8.33
N VAL A 335 -61.75 28.29 7.08
CA VAL A 335 -61.01 27.92 5.86
C VAL A 335 -60.40 26.51 5.79
N SER A 336 -60.97 25.70 4.90
CA SER A 336 -60.37 24.46 4.38
C SER A 336 -59.02 24.75 3.69
N ASP A 337 -57.93 24.76 4.45
CA ASP A 337 -56.59 24.69 3.88
C ASP A 337 -56.31 23.28 3.38
N ARG A 338 -56.47 23.11 2.06
CA ARG A 338 -55.96 21.96 1.32
C ARG A 338 -54.44 21.92 1.49
N LYS A 339 -53.95 21.18 2.50
CA LYS A 339 -52.55 20.76 2.61
C LYS A 339 -52.15 20.06 1.32
N ARG A 340 -51.55 20.82 0.40
CA ARG A 340 -50.70 20.28 -0.66
C ARG A 340 -49.67 19.41 0.05
N ARG A 341 -49.72 18.09 -0.19
CA ARG A 341 -48.63 17.18 0.17
C ARG A 341 -47.41 17.66 -0.62
N HIS A 342 -46.59 18.51 -0.03
CA HIS A 342 -45.21 18.63 -0.45
C HIS A 342 -44.63 17.22 -0.24
N LEU A 343 -44.42 16.47 -1.32
CA LEU A 343 -43.49 15.36 -1.28
C LEU A 343 -42.18 15.98 -0.85
N GLU A 344 -41.73 15.70 0.37
CA GLU A 344 -40.35 15.97 0.75
C GLU A 344 -39.45 15.29 -0.29
N PRO A 345 -38.46 15.99 -0.87
CA PRO A 345 -37.52 15.37 -1.78
C PRO A 345 -36.87 14.18 -1.06
N ALA A 346 -36.74 13.06 -1.79
CA ALA A 346 -36.14 11.85 -1.23
C ALA A 346 -34.80 12.18 -0.56
N ALA A 347 -34.63 11.69 0.68
CA ALA A 347 -33.39 11.90 1.43
C ALA A 347 -32.21 11.47 0.56
N PRO A 348 -31.18 12.32 0.42
CA PRO A 348 -30.21 12.11 -0.63
C PRO A 348 -29.27 10.97 -0.17
N LEU A 349 -29.05 9.95 -1.02
CA LEU A 349 -28.28 8.72 -0.72
C LEU A 349 -26.91 8.98 -0.04
N PRO A 350 -26.49 8.18 0.96
CA PRO A 350 -25.15 8.30 1.54
C PRO A 350 -24.05 8.05 0.49
N VAL A 351 -22.84 8.55 0.75
CA VAL A 351 -21.64 8.31 -0.08
C VAL A 351 -20.75 7.33 0.66
N ALA A 352 -20.33 6.26 -0.01
CA ALA A 352 -19.39 5.27 0.51
C ALA A 352 -18.08 5.32 -0.25
N VAL A 353 -16.96 5.18 0.47
CA VAL A 353 -15.62 5.03 -0.07
C VAL A 353 -15.04 3.73 0.44
N VAL A 354 -14.64 2.86 -0.49
CA VAL A 354 -14.05 1.55 -0.21
C VAL A 354 -12.68 1.45 -0.85
N ILE A 355 -11.69 1.01 -0.07
CA ILE A 355 -10.33 0.76 -0.54
C ILE A 355 -9.99 -0.70 -0.28
N VAL A 356 -9.56 -1.43 -1.31
CA VAL A 356 -9.10 -2.82 -1.20
C VAL A 356 -7.59 -2.85 -1.46
N TYR A 357 -6.82 -3.38 -0.52
CA TYR A 357 -5.36 -3.50 -0.62
C TYR A 357 -4.96 -4.97 -0.76
N LYS A 358 -4.24 -5.32 -1.82
CA LYS A 358 -3.78 -6.69 -2.11
C LYS A 358 -2.75 -7.19 -1.10
N SER A 359 -1.72 -6.39 -0.88
CA SER A 359 -0.44 -6.78 -0.26
C SER A 359 -0.22 -6.15 1.12
N LEU A 360 -1.01 -5.13 1.48
CA LEU A 360 -0.82 -4.38 2.72
C LEU A 360 -0.86 -5.27 3.98
N GLY A 361 -1.60 -6.39 3.96
CA GLY A 361 -1.61 -7.37 5.04
C GLY A 361 -0.25 -8.00 5.36
N GLN A 362 0.62 -8.13 4.36
CA GLN A 362 1.99 -8.66 4.52
C GLN A 362 3.01 -7.56 4.88
N LEU A 363 2.64 -6.30 4.65
CA LEU A 363 3.49 -5.13 4.87
C LEU A 363 3.22 -4.44 6.22
N LEU A 364 2.07 -4.70 6.85
CA LEU A 364 1.74 -4.18 8.18
C LEU A 364 2.53 -4.92 9.28
N PRO A 365 2.85 -4.24 10.39
CA PRO A 365 3.51 -4.89 11.51
C PRO A 365 2.65 -6.01 12.10
N GLU A 366 3.27 -7.15 12.39
CA GLU A 366 2.65 -8.30 13.09
C GLU A 366 2.43 -7.99 14.58
N ARG A 367 1.54 -7.02 14.86
CA ARG A 367 1.15 -6.59 16.20
C ARG A 367 -0.31 -6.92 16.44
N TYR A 368 -0.60 -7.41 17.63
CA TYR A 368 -1.92 -7.95 18.00
C TYR A 368 -2.35 -7.40 19.36
N ASP A 369 -3.66 -7.23 19.55
CA ASP A 369 -4.24 -6.81 20.85
C ASP A 369 -3.80 -7.80 21.96
N PRO A 370 -3.17 -7.34 23.05
CA PRO A 370 -2.74 -8.22 24.14
C PRO A 370 -3.92 -8.86 24.90
N ASP A 371 -5.13 -8.32 24.77
CA ASP A 371 -6.31 -8.87 25.43
C ASP A 371 -6.72 -10.21 24.82
N ARG A 372 -6.38 -11.31 25.51
CA ARG A 372 -6.76 -12.67 25.08
C ARG A 372 -8.27 -12.93 25.04
N ARG A 373 -9.09 -12.03 25.62
CA ARG A 373 -10.55 -12.08 25.46
C ARG A 373 -10.99 -11.54 24.11
N SER A 374 -10.24 -10.60 23.54
CA SER A 374 -10.50 -10.11 22.19
C SER A 374 -9.94 -11.08 21.16
N LEU A 375 -8.64 -11.41 21.23
CA LEU A 375 -7.96 -12.18 20.18
C LEU A 375 -7.19 -13.38 20.74
N ARG A 376 -7.55 -14.60 20.30
CA ARG A 376 -6.79 -15.83 20.56
C ARG A 376 -5.93 -16.15 19.35
N LEU A 377 -4.64 -15.84 19.43
CA LEU A 377 -3.72 -16.01 18.32
C LEU A 377 -3.48 -17.49 17.98
N PRO A 378 -3.54 -17.86 16.68
CA PRO A 378 -3.14 -19.19 16.21
C PRO A 378 -1.62 -19.37 16.26
N ASN A 379 -1.16 -20.63 16.12
CA ASN A 379 0.25 -20.94 15.94
C ASN A 379 0.68 -20.44 14.54
N ARG A 380 1.45 -19.35 14.48
CA ARG A 380 1.84 -18.62 13.24
C ARG A 380 0.70 -17.80 12.63
N PRO A 381 0.33 -16.66 13.24
CA PRO A 381 -0.69 -15.76 12.71
C PRO A 381 -0.21 -15.09 11.41
N VAL A 382 -1.01 -15.09 10.35
CA VAL A 382 -0.69 -14.46 9.06
C VAL A 382 -1.97 -13.92 8.44
N ILE A 383 -1.97 -12.68 7.97
CA ILE A 383 -3.11 -12.13 7.24
C ILE A 383 -3.20 -12.80 5.85
N ASN A 384 -4.33 -13.45 5.58
CA ASN A 384 -4.51 -14.31 4.41
C ASN A 384 -5.58 -13.79 3.43
N THR A 385 -5.87 -12.51 3.49
CA THR A 385 -6.83 -11.83 2.61
C THR A 385 -6.33 -10.44 2.27
N ALA A 386 -6.92 -9.83 1.24
CA ALA A 386 -6.81 -8.38 1.06
C ALA A 386 -7.34 -7.64 2.29
N ILE A 387 -6.85 -6.42 2.50
CA ILE A 387 -7.41 -5.50 3.50
C ILE A 387 -8.50 -4.67 2.84
N VAL A 388 -9.68 -4.63 3.43
CA VAL A 388 -10.81 -3.82 2.96
C VAL A 388 -11.07 -2.69 3.95
N SER A 389 -10.85 -1.46 3.52
CA SER A 389 -11.15 -0.24 4.28
C SER A 389 -12.45 0.36 3.78
N ALA A 390 -13.35 0.73 4.69
CA ALA A 390 -14.65 1.29 4.34
C ALA A 390 -14.98 2.51 5.17
N THR A 391 -15.49 3.55 4.53
CA THR A 391 -16.03 4.75 5.19
C THR A 391 -17.33 5.16 4.51
N VAL A 392 -18.32 5.59 5.29
CA VAL A 392 -19.61 6.06 4.78
C VAL A 392 -19.94 7.42 5.37
N HIS A 393 -20.35 8.35 4.51
CA HIS A 393 -20.81 9.67 4.90
C HIS A 393 -22.26 9.90 4.47
N SER A 394 -23.07 10.39 5.40
CA SER A 394 -24.45 10.83 5.16
C SER A 394 -24.55 12.31 5.49
N GLU A 395 -25.36 13.06 4.73
CA GLU A 395 -25.68 14.47 5.04
C GLU A 395 -26.63 14.60 6.24
N GLY A 396 -27.27 13.49 6.63
CA GLY A 396 -28.12 13.40 7.82
C GLY A 396 -27.33 13.28 9.13
N PRO A 397 -27.96 12.77 10.22
CA PRO A 397 -27.23 12.50 11.45
C PRO A 397 -26.06 11.54 11.18
N PRO A 398 -24.91 11.75 11.84
CA PRO A 398 -23.76 10.86 11.67
C PRO A 398 -24.16 9.44 12.04
N LEU A 399 -23.61 8.47 11.32
CA LEU A 399 -23.80 7.06 11.65
C LEU A 399 -23.29 6.80 13.07
N PRO A 400 -23.98 5.95 13.85
CA PRO A 400 -23.51 5.59 15.17
C PRO A 400 -22.14 4.89 15.07
N PRO A 401 -21.26 5.04 16.07
CA PRO A 401 -19.96 4.37 16.07
C PRO A 401 -20.08 2.85 16.10
N LEU A 402 -21.19 2.34 16.66
CA LEU A 402 -21.58 0.93 16.65
C LEU A 402 -22.78 0.77 15.72
N LEU A 403 -22.60 -0.05 14.68
CA LEU A 403 -23.58 -0.33 13.65
C LEU A 403 -24.48 -1.49 14.09
N ASP A 404 -25.80 -1.26 14.04
CA ASP A 404 -26.82 -2.29 14.19
C ASP A 404 -27.95 -2.01 13.18
N PRO A 405 -28.06 -2.77 12.08
CA PRO A 405 -27.29 -3.98 11.74
C PRO A 405 -25.81 -3.74 11.35
N PRO A 406 -24.92 -4.74 11.53
CA PRO A 406 -23.50 -4.68 11.16
C PRO A 406 -23.23 -4.89 9.66
N ILE A 407 -22.06 -4.44 9.20
CA ILE A 407 -21.58 -4.65 7.82
C ILE A 407 -21.13 -6.10 7.60
N THR A 408 -21.27 -6.58 6.37
CA THR A 408 -20.80 -7.92 5.97
C THR A 408 -19.66 -7.78 4.96
N LEU A 409 -18.52 -8.41 5.23
CA LEU A 409 -17.36 -8.43 4.33
C LEU A 409 -17.22 -9.81 3.71
N GLU A 410 -16.97 -9.88 2.42
CA GLU A 410 -16.70 -11.12 1.69
C GLU A 410 -15.27 -11.10 1.15
N TYR A 411 -14.49 -12.10 1.53
CA TYR A 411 -13.08 -12.22 1.18
C TYR A 411 -12.80 -13.42 0.30
N THR A 412 -11.88 -13.26 -0.64
CA THR A 412 -11.19 -14.37 -1.32
C THR A 412 -9.92 -14.74 -0.55
N LEU A 413 -9.75 -16.02 -0.23
CA LEU A 413 -8.56 -16.53 0.48
C LEU A 413 -7.35 -16.61 -0.46
N LEU A 414 -6.18 -16.14 0.00
CA LEU A 414 -4.93 -16.20 -0.77
C LEU A 414 -4.31 -17.62 -0.74
N GLU A 415 -4.21 -18.21 0.45
CA GLU A 415 -3.66 -19.55 0.69
C GLU A 415 -4.69 -20.43 1.42
N THR A 416 -4.96 -21.64 0.90
CA THR A 416 -5.99 -22.53 1.46
C THR A 416 -5.43 -23.77 2.16
N GLU A 417 -4.14 -24.05 1.98
CA GLU A 417 -3.45 -25.20 2.57
C GLU A 417 -2.91 -24.85 3.98
N GLU A 418 -2.93 -25.84 4.89
CA GLU A 418 -2.42 -25.71 6.27
C GLU A 418 -3.05 -24.59 7.15
N ARG A 419 -4.21 -24.01 6.75
CA ARG A 419 -4.93 -22.97 7.50
C ARG A 419 -6.22 -23.48 8.15
N THR A 420 -6.29 -23.46 9.47
CA THR A 420 -7.40 -24.13 10.21
C THR A 420 -8.38 -23.22 10.95
N LYS A 421 -7.97 -22.05 11.45
CA LYS A 421 -8.78 -21.23 12.37
C LYS A 421 -8.79 -19.75 11.95
N PRO A 422 -9.67 -19.35 11.02
CA PRO A 422 -9.74 -17.96 10.58
C PRO A 422 -10.32 -17.07 11.67
N VAL A 423 -9.80 -15.86 11.81
CA VAL A 423 -10.35 -14.84 12.70
C VAL A 423 -10.53 -13.53 11.94
N CYS A 424 -11.75 -12.99 11.94
CA CYS A 424 -12.03 -11.66 11.39
C CYS A 424 -11.42 -10.60 12.33
N VAL A 425 -10.54 -9.77 11.78
CA VAL A 425 -9.81 -8.74 12.52
C VAL A 425 -9.90 -7.40 11.82
N PHE A 426 -9.70 -6.33 12.57
CA PHE A 426 -9.55 -4.97 12.06
C PHE A 426 -8.29 -4.34 12.63
N TRP A 427 -7.77 -3.34 11.93
CA TRP A 427 -6.61 -2.59 12.39
C TRP A 427 -7.05 -1.49 13.37
N ASP A 428 -6.68 -1.64 14.64
CA ASP A 428 -6.95 -0.67 15.69
C ASP A 428 -5.74 0.24 15.90
N HIS A 429 -5.88 1.50 15.49
CA HIS A 429 -4.85 2.54 15.67
C HIS A 429 -4.64 2.95 17.14
N THR A 430 -5.54 2.56 18.06
CA THR A 430 -5.47 2.93 19.49
C THR A 430 -4.65 1.97 20.33
N VAL A 431 -4.30 0.79 19.81
CA VAL A 431 -3.50 -0.20 20.52
C VAL A 431 -2.07 0.33 20.71
N THR A 432 -1.80 0.82 21.93
CA THR A 432 -0.56 1.52 22.32
C THR A 432 0.58 0.58 22.75
N SER A 433 0.45 -0.73 22.56
CA SER A 433 1.49 -1.72 22.91
C SER A 433 2.70 -1.60 21.96
N GLY A 434 3.46 -0.51 22.10
CA GLY A 434 4.74 -0.24 21.45
C GLY A 434 4.70 0.38 20.05
N GLY A 435 3.62 1.04 19.59
CA GLY A 435 3.63 1.62 18.24
C GLY A 435 2.32 2.20 17.70
N VAL A 436 2.20 2.15 16.37
CA VAL A 436 1.24 2.79 15.44
C VAL A 436 -0.10 2.03 15.25
N GLY A 437 -0.43 1.09 16.14
CA GLY A 437 -1.65 0.27 16.09
C GLY A 437 -1.38 -1.24 16.11
N GLY A 438 -2.45 -2.04 16.06
CA GLY A 438 -2.39 -3.49 15.98
C GLY A 438 -3.72 -4.15 15.62
N TRP A 439 -3.69 -5.43 15.28
CA TRP A 439 -4.87 -6.22 14.91
C TRP A 439 -5.73 -6.59 16.13
N SER A 440 -7.04 -6.35 16.02
CA SER A 440 -8.04 -6.68 17.03
C SER A 440 -9.25 -7.35 16.39
N SER A 441 -9.95 -8.21 17.12
CA SER A 441 -11.20 -8.87 16.69
C SER A 441 -12.45 -8.34 17.43
N LYS A 442 -12.32 -7.24 18.19
CA LYS A 442 -13.44 -6.65 18.93
C LYS A 442 -14.53 -6.18 17.96
N GLY A 443 -15.74 -6.75 18.09
CA GLY A 443 -16.88 -6.36 17.26
C GLY A 443 -16.87 -6.94 15.85
N CYS A 444 -16.01 -7.95 15.59
CA CYS A 444 -15.98 -8.71 14.34
C CYS A 444 -16.13 -10.21 14.61
N GLU A 445 -16.95 -10.89 13.83
CA GLU A 445 -17.17 -12.34 13.92
C GLU A 445 -17.21 -13.02 12.55
N VAL A 446 -16.86 -14.31 12.51
CA VAL A 446 -16.93 -15.12 11.29
C VAL A 446 -18.37 -15.58 11.07
N LEU A 447 -18.98 -15.20 9.95
CA LEU A 447 -20.31 -15.64 9.56
C LEU A 447 -20.27 -17.00 8.87
N ASN A 448 -19.42 -17.12 7.86
CA ASN A 448 -19.34 -18.30 7.02
C ASN A 448 -17.92 -18.50 6.50
N ARG A 449 -17.55 -19.77 6.29
CA ARG A 449 -16.30 -20.17 5.65
C ARG A 449 -16.60 -21.23 4.61
N ASN A 450 -16.17 -20.97 3.39
CA ASN A 450 -16.05 -21.95 2.32
C ASN A 450 -14.57 -22.28 2.07
N ASN A 451 -14.28 -23.18 1.13
CA ASN A 451 -12.91 -23.56 0.77
C ASN A 451 -12.11 -22.38 0.18
N SER A 452 -12.77 -21.45 -0.52
CA SER A 452 -12.14 -20.31 -1.19
C SER A 452 -12.51 -18.94 -0.63
N HIS A 453 -13.60 -18.85 0.14
CA HIS A 453 -14.14 -17.57 0.60
C HIS A 453 -14.45 -17.59 2.09
N ILE A 454 -14.34 -16.41 2.72
CA ILE A 454 -14.73 -16.19 4.12
C ILE A 454 -15.59 -14.94 4.21
N SER A 455 -16.67 -15.04 4.98
CA SER A 455 -17.55 -13.92 5.27
C SER A 455 -17.43 -13.49 6.72
N CYS A 456 -17.23 -12.19 6.95
CA CYS A 456 -17.10 -11.57 8.27
C CYS A 456 -18.24 -10.59 8.52
N GLN A 457 -18.70 -10.49 9.77
CA GLN A 457 -19.64 -9.47 10.21
C GLN A 457 -18.94 -8.53 11.20
N CYS A 458 -18.98 -7.23 10.96
CA CYS A 458 -18.34 -6.23 11.82
C CYS A 458 -19.29 -5.07 12.14
N ASN A 459 -19.27 -4.58 13.38
CA ASN A 459 -20.19 -3.53 13.85
C ASN A 459 -19.62 -2.11 13.83
N HIS A 460 -18.58 -1.85 13.05
CA HIS A 460 -17.93 -0.53 12.95
C HIS A 460 -17.33 -0.36 11.54
N MET A 461 -16.76 0.81 11.25
CA MET A 461 -16.13 1.14 9.95
C MET A 461 -14.66 1.49 10.15
N THR A 462 -13.77 0.64 9.66
CA THR A 462 -12.30 0.76 9.73
C THR A 462 -11.68 -0.01 8.55
N SER A 463 -10.47 -0.52 8.72
CA SER A 463 -9.81 -1.46 7.81
C SER A 463 -9.83 -2.89 8.36
N PHE A 464 -10.37 -3.82 7.59
CA PHE A 464 -10.67 -5.20 7.98
C PHE A 464 -9.84 -6.22 7.19
N ALA A 465 -9.54 -7.35 7.82
CA ALA A 465 -8.86 -8.49 7.20
C ALA A 465 -9.21 -9.81 7.91
N VAL A 466 -8.73 -10.93 7.36
CA VAL A 466 -8.82 -12.24 8.02
C VAL A 466 -7.43 -12.77 8.35
N LEU A 467 -7.27 -13.14 9.62
CA LEU A 467 -6.08 -13.78 10.19
C LEU A 467 -6.14 -15.31 10.12
#